data_AF-A0A538LKT0-F1
#
_entry.id   AF-A0A538LKT0-F1
#
_cell.length_a   1.000
_cell.length_b   1.000
_cell.length_c   1.000
_cell.angle_alpha   90.00
_cell.angle_beta   90.00
_cell.angle_gamma   90.00
#
_symmetry.space_group_name_H-M   'P 1'
#
loop_
_entity.id
_entity.type
_entity.pdbx_description
1 polymer ?
#
loop_
_entity_poly.entity_id
_entity_poly.type
_entity_poly.pdbx_seq_one_letter_code
_entity_poly.pdbx_strand_id
1 'polypeptide(L)'
;MTASDSFTKLKEQVEKAERRVNEAGSQDKAELQAKVDEARKNADDLAAELHAKTRQASDQAEGHWQEVRSDWDQHIKRIRERIDAKKAAHDSDVAERDAEWAEADALDAIDFASSAVEEAEYAVLDAMLARKDAEVLAASS
;
A
#
# COMPACT_ATOMS: atom_id res chain seq x y z
N MET A 1 10.26 10.85 -12.43
CA MET A 1 10.47 10.05 -11.21
C MET A 1 11.10 8.75 -11.67
N THR A 2 12.25 8.40 -11.13
CA THR A 2 12.91 7.12 -11.40
C THR A 2 12.35 6.02 -10.48
N ALA A 3 12.67 4.76 -10.75
CA ALA A 3 12.38 3.68 -9.81
C ALA A 3 13.05 3.91 -8.45
N SER A 4 14.29 4.40 -8.44
CA SER A 4 15.03 4.73 -7.22
C SER A 4 14.36 5.83 -6.38
N ASP A 5 13.86 6.89 -7.03
CA ASP A 5 13.09 7.95 -6.33
C ASP A 5 11.82 7.35 -5.69
N SER A 6 11.18 6.40 -6.39
CA SER A 6 9.94 5.75 -5.92
C SER A 6 10.21 4.84 -4.72
N PHE A 7 11.29 4.06 -4.74
CA PHE A 7 11.72 3.25 -3.58
C PHE A 7 12.07 4.13 -2.39
N THR A 8 12.76 5.26 -2.60
CA THR A 8 13.09 6.21 -1.53
C THR A 8 11.82 6.77 -0.90
N LYS A 9 10.86 7.23 -1.71
CA LYS A 9 9.56 7.73 -1.23
C LYS A 9 8.80 6.65 -0.44
N LEU A 10 8.81 5.40 -0.90
CA LEU A 10 8.16 4.29 -0.21
C LEU A 10 8.81 4.01 1.15
N LYS A 11 10.15 3.97 1.21
CA LYS A 11 10.89 3.82 2.47
C LYS A 11 10.49 4.89 3.49
N GLU A 12 10.47 6.15 3.09
CA GLU A 12 10.06 7.26 3.96
C GLU A 12 8.61 7.10 4.49
N GLN A 13 7.71 6.59 3.65
CA GLN A 13 6.32 6.31 4.04
C GLN A 13 6.24 5.17 5.08
N VAL A 14 6.98 4.08 4.86
CA VAL A 14 7.03 2.94 5.80
C VAL A 14 7.61 3.37 7.14
N GLU A 15 8.74 4.07 7.14
CA GLU A 15 9.35 4.59 8.39
C GLU A 15 8.41 5.54 9.14
N LYS A 16 7.63 6.35 8.41
CA LYS A 16 6.63 7.24 9.01
C LYS A 16 5.46 6.45 9.62
N ALA A 17 5.00 5.39 8.97
CA ALA A 17 3.95 4.52 9.49
C ALA A 17 4.41 3.78 10.76
N GLU A 18 5.60 3.19 10.73
CA GLU A 18 6.22 2.50 11.87
C GLU A 18 6.32 3.42 13.10
N ARG A 19 6.87 4.63 12.93
CA ARG A 19 6.95 5.60 14.04
C ARG A 19 5.58 5.91 14.64
N ARG A 20 4.56 6.12 13.80
CA ARG A 20 3.20 6.44 14.27
C ARG A 20 2.56 5.30 15.06
N VAL A 21 2.77 4.06 14.65
CA VAL A 21 2.29 2.86 15.35
C VAL A 21 3.02 2.69 16.68
N ASN A 22 4.35 2.85 16.69
CA ASN A 22 5.14 2.74 17.93
C ASN A 22 4.77 3.82 18.97
N GLU A 23 4.47 5.04 18.53
CA GLU A 23 3.99 6.12 19.41
C GLU A 23 2.62 5.83 20.01
N ALA A 24 1.75 5.10 19.29
CA ALA A 24 0.35 4.91 19.65
C ALA A 24 0.15 4.09 20.94
N GLY A 25 1.09 3.20 21.28
CA GLY A 25 0.98 2.31 22.44
C GLY A 25 1.02 3.01 23.81
N SER A 26 1.51 4.26 23.88
CA SER A 26 1.57 5.04 25.12
C SER A 26 0.46 6.10 25.26
N GLN A 27 -0.45 6.20 24.31
CA GLN A 27 -1.39 7.30 24.19
C GLN A 27 -2.76 6.99 24.78
N ASP A 28 -3.51 8.05 25.09
CA ASP A 28 -4.90 7.91 25.48
C ASP A 28 -5.81 7.61 24.27
N LYS A 29 -7.07 7.24 24.56
CA LYS A 29 -8.05 6.87 23.53
C LYS A 29 -8.33 8.00 22.52
N ALA A 30 -8.34 9.26 22.95
CA ALA A 30 -8.67 10.38 22.08
C ALA A 30 -7.51 10.66 21.11
N GLU A 31 -6.28 10.60 21.61
CA GLU A 31 -5.07 10.70 20.80
C GLU A 31 -4.95 9.54 19.79
N LEU A 32 -5.22 8.31 20.23
CA LEU A 32 -5.24 7.12 19.37
C LEU A 32 -6.29 7.26 18.25
N GLN A 33 -7.48 7.75 18.59
CA GLN A 33 -8.53 8.00 17.60
C GLN A 33 -8.10 9.02 16.54
N ALA A 34 -7.43 10.11 16.95
CA ALA A 34 -6.90 11.10 16.02
C ALA A 34 -5.85 10.51 15.06
N LYS A 35 -4.96 9.65 15.55
CA LYS A 35 -3.98 8.94 14.70
C LYS A 35 -4.65 7.99 13.71
N VAL A 36 -5.69 7.26 14.13
CA VAL A 36 -6.48 6.39 13.24
C VAL A 36 -7.14 7.19 12.12
N ASP A 37 -7.76 8.33 12.45
CA ASP A 37 -8.40 9.20 11.46
C ASP A 37 -7.39 9.81 10.49
N GLU A 38 -6.22 10.21 10.99
CA GLU A 38 -5.12 10.69 10.15
C GLU A 38 -4.58 9.58 9.22
N ALA A 39 -4.41 8.35 9.72
CA ALA A 39 -3.98 7.21 8.92
C ALA A 39 -5.00 6.89 7.82
N ARG A 40 -6.30 6.90 8.14
CA ARG A 40 -7.39 6.73 7.16
C ARG A 40 -7.33 7.78 6.06
N LYS A 41 -7.18 9.06 6.43
CA LYS A 41 -7.04 10.16 5.48
C LYS A 41 -5.82 9.98 4.56
N ASN A 42 -4.67 9.63 5.11
CA ASN A 42 -3.46 9.42 4.30
C ASN A 42 -3.63 8.28 3.30
N ALA A 43 -4.32 7.19 3.69
CA ALA A 43 -4.64 6.09 2.80
C ALA A 43 -5.58 6.52 1.66
N ASP A 44 -6.60 7.33 1.96
CA ASP A 44 -7.53 7.87 0.95
C ASP A 44 -6.83 8.81 -0.03
N ASP A 45 -5.99 9.70 0.47
CA ASP A 45 -5.24 10.66 -0.35
C ASP A 45 -4.25 9.91 -1.28
N LEU A 46 -3.58 8.85 -0.78
CA LEU A 46 -2.68 8.01 -1.59
C LEU A 46 -3.45 7.23 -2.67
N ALA A 47 -4.59 6.62 -2.32
CA ALA A 47 -5.43 5.92 -3.29
C ALA A 47 -5.85 6.87 -4.43
N ALA A 48 -6.28 8.10 -4.11
CA ALA A 48 -6.62 9.11 -5.10
C ALA A 48 -5.43 9.50 -6.00
N GLU A 49 -4.21 9.65 -5.43
CA GLU A 49 -2.98 9.94 -6.21
C GLU A 49 -2.68 8.80 -7.20
N LEU A 50 -2.79 7.54 -6.76
CA LEU A 50 -2.55 6.36 -7.61
C LEU A 50 -3.58 6.28 -8.75
N HIS A 51 -4.86 6.54 -8.47
CA HIS A 51 -5.93 6.61 -9.47
C HIS A 51 -5.68 7.69 -10.55
N ALA A 52 -5.04 8.80 -10.17
CA ALA A 52 -4.67 9.85 -11.12
C ALA A 52 -3.49 9.44 -12.02
N LYS A 53 -2.45 8.80 -11.48
CA LYS A 53 -1.25 8.40 -12.23
C LYS A 53 -1.53 7.33 -13.28
N THR A 54 -2.39 6.37 -12.99
CA THR A 54 -2.71 5.28 -13.95
C THR A 54 -3.35 5.81 -15.23
N ARG A 55 -4.06 6.96 -15.21
CA ARG A 55 -4.64 7.56 -16.42
C ARG A 55 -3.61 8.16 -17.38
N GLN A 56 -2.32 8.15 -17.03
CA GLN A 56 -1.24 8.73 -17.82
C GLN A 56 -0.31 7.67 -18.48
N ALA A 57 -0.57 6.36 -18.39
CA ALA A 57 0.47 5.34 -18.49
C ALA A 57 0.24 4.18 -19.50
N SER A 58 0.02 4.43 -20.80
CA SER A 58 -0.07 3.44 -21.90
C SER A 58 -1.02 2.23 -21.72
N ASP A 59 -1.90 2.06 -22.71
CA ASP A 59 -3.08 1.18 -22.67
C ASP A 59 -2.86 -0.31 -22.29
N GLN A 60 -1.70 -0.92 -22.60
CA GLN A 60 -1.48 -2.36 -22.30
C GLN A 60 -0.99 -2.63 -20.88
N ALA A 61 -0.04 -1.85 -20.37
CA ALA A 61 0.39 -1.95 -18.97
C ALA A 61 -0.73 -1.48 -18.02
N GLU A 62 -1.58 -0.56 -18.48
CA GLU A 62 -2.76 -0.10 -17.76
C GLU A 62 -3.75 -1.23 -17.45
N GLY A 63 -3.98 -2.19 -18.35
CA GLY A 63 -5.00 -3.23 -18.17
C GLY A 63 -4.74 -4.16 -16.97
N HIS A 64 -3.56 -4.77 -16.91
CA HIS A 64 -3.20 -5.66 -15.79
C HIS A 64 -3.11 -4.93 -14.46
N TRP A 65 -2.60 -3.69 -14.46
CA TRP A 65 -2.50 -2.90 -13.24
C TRP A 65 -3.86 -2.39 -12.74
N GLN A 66 -4.81 -2.14 -13.63
CA GLN A 66 -6.17 -1.74 -13.26
C GLN A 66 -6.91 -2.85 -12.50
N GLU A 67 -6.71 -4.12 -12.86
CA GLU A 67 -7.31 -5.27 -12.18
C GLU A 67 -6.79 -5.41 -10.74
N VAL A 68 -5.45 -5.45 -10.57
CA VAL A 68 -4.80 -5.52 -9.25
C VAL A 68 -5.30 -4.40 -8.32
N ARG A 69 -5.42 -3.18 -8.85
CA ARG A 69 -5.93 -2.04 -8.09
C ARG A 69 -7.40 -2.20 -7.70
N SER A 70 -8.25 -2.66 -8.61
CA SER A 70 -9.67 -2.89 -8.33
C SER A 70 -9.84 -3.87 -7.17
N ASP A 71 -9.09 -4.95 -7.19
CA ASP A 71 -9.16 -5.98 -6.14
C ASP A 71 -8.67 -5.44 -4.80
N TRP A 72 -7.61 -4.63 -4.81
CA TRP A 72 -7.10 -3.92 -3.63
C TRP A 72 -8.13 -2.93 -3.06
N ASP A 73 -8.73 -2.08 -3.90
CA ASP A 73 -9.75 -1.11 -3.48
C ASP A 73 -10.96 -1.81 -2.84
N GLN A 74 -11.39 -2.93 -3.43
CA GLN A 74 -12.46 -3.75 -2.87
C GLN A 74 -12.07 -4.38 -1.53
N HIS A 75 -10.84 -4.88 -1.41
CA HIS A 75 -10.32 -5.44 -0.16
C HIS A 75 -10.31 -4.39 0.97
N ILE A 76 -9.74 -3.21 0.72
CA ILE A 76 -9.73 -2.09 1.67
C ILE A 76 -11.15 -1.66 2.08
N LYS A 77 -12.07 -1.60 1.11
CA LYS A 77 -13.48 -1.27 1.42
C LYS A 77 -14.11 -2.29 2.36
N ARG A 78 -13.92 -3.59 2.11
CA ARG A 78 -14.45 -4.67 2.98
C ARG A 78 -13.90 -4.59 4.40
N ILE A 79 -12.60 -4.32 4.56
CA ILE A 79 -11.97 -4.14 5.87
C ILE A 79 -12.63 -2.98 6.61
N ARG A 80 -12.77 -1.82 5.96
CA ARG A 80 -13.36 -0.62 6.57
C ARG A 80 -14.82 -0.82 6.95
N GLU A 81 -15.62 -1.43 6.08
CA GLU A 81 -17.02 -1.75 6.38
C GLU A 81 -17.15 -2.69 7.58
N ARG A 82 -16.25 -3.68 7.69
CA ARG A 82 -16.21 -4.60 8.83
C ARG A 82 -15.85 -3.88 10.13
N ILE A 83 -14.84 -3.01 10.10
CA ILE A 83 -14.44 -2.18 11.24
C ILE A 83 -15.59 -1.26 11.67
N ASP A 84 -16.21 -0.55 10.73
CA ASP A 84 -17.28 0.42 11.01
C ASP A 84 -18.57 -0.27 11.52
N ALA A 85 -18.96 -1.41 10.95
CA ALA A 85 -20.15 -2.16 11.36
C ALA A 85 -20.08 -2.68 12.81
N LYS A 86 -18.88 -3.01 13.30
CA LYS A 86 -18.70 -3.62 14.61
C LYS A 86 -18.27 -2.65 15.70
N LYS A 87 -17.73 -1.47 15.35
CA LYS A 87 -17.67 -0.32 16.26
C LYS A 87 -19.05 0.08 16.81
N ALA A 88 -20.13 -0.28 16.12
CA ALA A 88 -21.50 -0.11 16.59
C ALA A 88 -21.96 -1.18 17.59
N ALA A 89 -21.19 -2.25 17.80
CA ALA A 89 -21.46 -3.27 18.81
C ALA A 89 -20.88 -2.85 20.17
N HIS A 90 -21.66 -3.01 21.24
CA HIS A 90 -21.29 -2.59 22.61
C HIS A 90 -20.71 -3.73 23.47
N ASP A 91 -20.16 -4.77 22.85
CA ASP A 91 -19.66 -5.99 23.50
C ASP A 91 -18.13 -6.00 23.51
N SER A 92 -17.51 -6.25 24.68
CA SER A 92 -16.05 -6.22 24.86
C SER A 92 -15.34 -7.32 24.08
N ASP A 93 -15.92 -8.52 24.03
CA ASP A 93 -15.32 -9.66 23.34
C ASP A 93 -15.37 -9.44 21.83
N VAL A 94 -16.41 -8.74 21.34
CA VAL A 94 -16.47 -8.28 19.94
C VAL A 94 -15.36 -7.26 19.66
N ALA A 95 -15.14 -6.29 20.55
CA ALA A 95 -14.10 -5.27 20.37
C ALA A 95 -12.67 -5.85 20.38
N GLU A 96 -12.37 -6.81 21.26
CA GLU A 96 -11.06 -7.46 21.31
C GLU A 96 -10.79 -8.31 20.06
N ARG A 97 -11.75 -9.15 19.67
CA ARG A 97 -11.65 -9.90 18.40
C ARG A 97 -11.44 -8.96 17.21
N ASP A 98 -12.12 -7.81 17.19
CA ASP A 98 -11.96 -6.86 16.10
C ASP A 98 -10.56 -6.25 16.02
N ALA A 99 -9.92 -6.01 17.17
CA ALA A 99 -8.52 -5.60 17.20
C ALA A 99 -7.62 -6.68 16.60
N GLU A 100 -7.77 -7.95 17.03
CA GLU A 100 -7.00 -9.08 16.49
C GLU A 100 -7.15 -9.22 14.96
N TRP A 101 -8.38 -9.08 14.46
CA TRP A 101 -8.64 -9.13 13.02
C TRP A 101 -8.01 -7.96 12.27
N ALA A 102 -8.08 -6.74 12.83
CA ALA A 102 -7.46 -5.58 12.21
C ALA A 102 -5.93 -5.67 12.20
N GLU A 103 -5.33 -6.26 13.24
CA GLU A 103 -3.90 -6.53 13.31
C GLU A 103 -3.48 -7.60 12.28
N ALA A 104 -4.24 -8.69 12.15
CA ALA A 104 -4.00 -9.71 11.13
C ALA A 104 -4.09 -9.15 9.70
N ASP A 105 -5.15 -8.38 9.40
CA ASP A 105 -5.31 -7.72 8.10
C ASP A 105 -4.14 -6.75 7.81
N ALA A 106 -3.62 -6.06 8.83
CA ALA A 106 -2.47 -5.18 8.69
C ALA A 106 -1.17 -5.94 8.36
N LEU A 107 -0.96 -7.12 8.96
CA LEU A 107 0.18 -7.99 8.66
C LEU A 107 0.09 -8.52 7.22
N ASP A 108 -1.08 -9.01 6.79
CA ASP A 108 -1.29 -9.48 5.42
C ASP A 108 -1.04 -8.36 4.39
N ALA A 109 -1.44 -7.13 4.71
CA ALA A 109 -1.17 -5.96 3.87
C ALA A 109 0.34 -5.61 3.78
N ILE A 110 1.09 -5.79 4.87
CA ILE A 110 2.55 -5.60 4.91
C ILE A 110 3.25 -6.69 4.07
N ASP A 111 2.80 -7.94 4.17
CA ASP A 111 3.34 -9.05 3.36
C ASP A 111 3.09 -8.82 1.87
N PHE A 112 1.88 -8.37 1.51
CA PHE A 112 1.56 -7.99 0.14
C PHE A 112 2.45 -6.83 -0.36
N ALA A 113 2.62 -5.78 0.44
CA ALA A 113 3.47 -4.65 0.09
C ALA A 113 4.94 -5.08 -0.10
N SER A 114 5.42 -5.99 0.74
CA SER A 114 6.78 -6.54 0.64
C SER A 114 6.95 -7.33 -0.66
N SER A 115 6.00 -8.19 -1.01
CA SER A 115 5.99 -8.90 -2.30
C SER A 115 5.99 -7.93 -3.49
N ALA A 116 5.21 -6.85 -3.42
CA ALA A 116 5.14 -5.86 -4.51
C ALA A 116 6.46 -5.11 -4.70
N VAL A 117 7.23 -4.88 -3.63
CA VAL A 117 8.56 -4.26 -3.71
C VAL A 117 9.56 -5.15 -4.44
N GLU A 118 9.58 -6.44 -4.13
CA GLU A 118 10.45 -7.43 -4.79
C GLU A 118 10.14 -7.54 -6.30
N GLU A 119 8.86 -7.60 -6.67
CA GLU A 119 8.44 -7.61 -8.09
C GLU A 119 8.82 -6.32 -8.83
N ALA A 120 8.72 -5.16 -8.16
CA ALA A 120 9.15 -3.89 -8.74
C ALA A 120 10.67 -3.85 -8.98
N GLU A 121 11.47 -4.40 -8.06
CA GLU A 121 12.92 -4.53 -8.25
C GLU A 121 13.23 -5.43 -9.46
N TYR A 122 12.60 -6.61 -9.51
CA TYR A 122 12.74 -7.55 -10.63
C TYR A 122 12.44 -6.88 -11.97
N ALA A 123 11.29 -6.22 -12.11
CA ALA A 123 10.88 -5.57 -13.36
C ALA A 123 11.84 -4.45 -13.80
N VAL A 124 12.40 -3.70 -12.85
CA VAL A 124 13.38 -2.64 -13.15
C VAL A 124 14.71 -3.23 -13.63
N LEU A 125 15.18 -4.30 -12.99
CA LEU A 125 16.41 -5.00 -13.39
C LEU A 125 16.25 -5.65 -14.76
N ASP A 126 15.13 -6.30 -15.03
CA ASP A 126 14.82 -6.91 -16.33
C ASP A 126 14.79 -5.85 -17.45
N ALA A 127 14.15 -4.70 -17.20
CA ALA A 127 14.15 -3.59 -18.14
C ALA A 127 15.56 -3.01 -18.39
N MET A 128 16.44 -3.00 -17.38
CA MET A 128 17.85 -2.59 -17.54
C MET A 128 18.63 -3.60 -18.40
N LEU A 129 18.43 -4.90 -18.18
CA LEU A 129 19.04 -5.96 -18.96
C LEU A 129 18.61 -5.88 -20.44
N ALA A 130 17.31 -5.77 -20.70
CA ALA A 130 16.78 -5.67 -22.06
C ALA A 130 17.36 -4.46 -22.84
N ARG A 131 17.60 -3.34 -22.17
CA ARG A 131 18.27 -2.17 -22.77
C ARG A 131 19.74 -2.47 -23.11
N LYS A 132 20.45 -3.19 -22.25
CA LYS A 132 21.83 -3.63 -22.52
C LYS A 132 21.91 -4.59 -23.69
N ASP A 133 20.99 -5.53 -23.78
CA ASP A 133 20.92 -6.45 -24.92
C ASP A 133 20.65 -5.70 -26.22
N ALA A 134 19.75 -4.71 -26.20
CA ALA A 134 19.48 -3.86 -27.35
C ALA A 134 20.72 -3.05 -27.79
N GLU A 135 21.49 -2.50 -26.84
CA GLU A 135 22.77 -1.80 -27.13
C GLU A 135 23.78 -2.74 -27.81
N VAL A 136 23.91 -3.98 -27.33
CA VAL A 136 24.82 -4.98 -27.90
C VAL A 136 24.41 -5.37 -29.32
N LEU A 137 23.12 -5.63 -29.54
CA LEU A 137 22.59 -5.98 -30.86
C LEU A 137 22.78 -4.84 -31.88
N ALA A 138 22.55 -3.60 -31.45
CA ALA A 138 22.75 -2.42 -32.30
C ALA A 138 24.23 -2.21 -32.68
N ALA A 139 25.18 -2.51 -31.78
CA ALA A 139 26.61 -2.41 -32.06
C ALA A 139 27.16 -3.55 -32.94
N SER A 140 26.41 -4.64 -33.05
CA SER A 140 26.78 -5.85 -33.82
C SER A 140 26.17 -5.86 -35.24
N SER A 141 25.37 -4.84 -35.58
CA SER A 141 24.68 -4.66 -36.87
C SER A 141 25.39 -3.63 -37.74
#